data_AF-A0A7S1P2U0-F1
#
_entry.id   AF-A0A7S1P2U0-F1
#
_cell.length_a   1.000
_cell.length_b   1.000
_cell.length_c   1.000
_cell.angle_alpha   90.00
_cell.angle_beta   90.00
_cell.angle_gamma   90.00
#
_symmetry.space_group_name_H-M   'P 1'
#
loop_
_entity.id
_entity.type
_entity.pdbx_description
1 polymer ?
#
loop_
_entity_poly.entity_id
_entity_poly.type
_entity_poly.pdbx_seq_one_letter_code
_entity_poly.pdbx_strand_id
1 'polypeptide(L)'
;DYGKPRIGVFDIKSQTTVYQAAKLLFGDLKLKLEGLCEYSTVVSILSEVEVGRAASVRNAQMALIMSVSPWEAKHLKALAELHDTTVTLGKRDRTIFEKDRAISEKDRIIDEERRTAQKLTNTIKEKDSTIQHHEAAIAEHRKTTKKLTNTNFEKDATIMKHKATIKERDAAIHSLQDENAR
;
A
#
# COMPACT_ATOMS: atom_id res chain seq x y z
N ASP A 1 -18.47 -73.38 12.91
CA ASP A 1 -17.33 -72.55 13.33
C ASP A 1 -17.17 -71.43 12.30
N TYR A 2 -17.58 -70.21 12.66
CA TYR A 2 -17.67 -69.08 11.73
C TYR A 2 -16.26 -68.48 11.55
N GLY A 3 -15.68 -68.73 10.37
CA GLY A 3 -14.39 -68.19 9.97
C GLY A 3 -14.38 -66.66 9.97
N LYS A 4 -13.53 -66.09 10.82
CA LYS A 4 -13.29 -64.64 10.92
C LYS A 4 -12.81 -64.07 9.56
N PRO A 5 -13.40 -63.00 9.03
CA PRO A 5 -12.84 -62.30 7.86
C PRO A 5 -11.53 -61.61 8.26
N ARG A 6 -10.45 -61.95 7.54
CA ARG A 6 -9.16 -61.26 7.61
C ARG A 6 -9.28 -59.91 6.90
N ILE A 7 -8.84 -58.84 7.60
CA ILE A 7 -8.47 -57.50 7.12
C ILE A 7 -9.18 -57.03 5.83
N GLY A 8 -10.21 -56.20 6.01
CA GLY A 8 -10.50 -55.09 5.10
C GLY A 8 -11.41 -55.32 3.89
N VAL A 9 -12.19 -56.41 3.82
CA VAL A 9 -13.32 -56.45 2.87
C VAL A 9 -14.44 -55.59 3.47
N PHE A 10 -14.67 -54.40 2.92
CA PHE A 10 -15.76 -53.54 3.39
C PHE A 10 -17.10 -54.23 3.11
N ASP A 11 -17.81 -54.61 4.17
CA ASP A 11 -19.20 -55.07 4.10
C ASP A 11 -20.10 -53.85 3.91
N ILE A 12 -20.26 -53.43 2.65
CA ILE A 12 -21.05 -52.26 2.30
C ILE A 12 -22.47 -52.71 1.96
N LYS A 13 -23.40 -52.44 2.88
CA LYS A 13 -24.79 -52.92 2.90
C LYS A 13 -25.69 -52.42 1.75
N SER A 14 -25.25 -51.49 0.88
CA SER A 14 -26.03 -51.05 -0.29
C SER A 14 -25.15 -50.66 -1.48
N GLN A 15 -25.62 -50.93 -2.71
CA GLN A 15 -24.92 -50.54 -3.96
C GLN A 15 -24.68 -49.02 -4.05
N THR A 16 -25.59 -48.20 -3.55
CA THR A 16 -25.45 -46.74 -3.54
C THR A 16 -24.32 -46.28 -2.62
N THR A 17 -24.16 -46.92 -1.47
CA THR A 17 -23.07 -46.65 -0.52
C THR A 17 -21.73 -47.12 -1.09
N VAL A 18 -21.70 -48.26 -1.80
CA VAL A 18 -20.49 -48.75 -2.50
C VAL A 18 -20.04 -47.75 -3.54
N TYR A 19 -20.96 -47.26 -4.36
CA TYR A 19 -20.68 -46.31 -5.43
C TYR A 19 -20.09 -44.99 -4.90
N GLN A 20 -20.71 -44.41 -3.87
CA GLN A 20 -20.23 -43.15 -3.28
C GLN A 20 -18.85 -43.30 -2.63
N ALA A 21 -18.63 -44.39 -1.88
CA ALA A 21 -17.33 -44.66 -1.26
C ALA A 21 -16.24 -44.95 -2.30
N ALA A 22 -16.56 -45.73 -3.33
CA ALA A 22 -15.63 -46.02 -4.42
C ALA A 22 -15.28 -44.76 -5.21
N LYS A 23 -16.26 -43.87 -5.44
CA LYS A 23 -16.04 -42.61 -6.15
C LYS A 23 -15.13 -41.65 -5.41
N LEU A 24 -15.31 -41.50 -4.10
CA LEU A 24 -14.43 -40.67 -3.29
C LEU A 24 -13.02 -41.27 -3.23
N LEU A 25 -12.89 -42.57 -2.93
CA LEU A 25 -11.58 -43.17 -2.69
C LEU A 25 -10.77 -43.41 -3.96
N PHE A 26 -11.35 -44.09 -4.95
CA PHE A 26 -10.65 -44.39 -6.20
C PHE A 26 -10.57 -43.18 -7.13
N GLY A 27 -11.57 -42.30 -7.12
CA GLY A 27 -11.57 -41.07 -7.92
C GLY A 27 -10.50 -40.08 -7.46
N ASP A 28 -10.45 -39.80 -6.15
CA ASP A 28 -9.44 -38.87 -5.61
C ASP A 28 -8.02 -39.45 -5.75
N LEU A 29 -7.86 -40.75 -5.52
CA LEU A 29 -6.56 -41.42 -5.67
C LEU A 29 -6.10 -41.44 -7.14
N LYS A 30 -7.01 -41.70 -8.08
CA LYS A 30 -6.73 -41.65 -9.51
C LYS A 30 -6.28 -40.25 -9.92
N LEU A 31 -7.03 -39.20 -9.58
CA LEU A 31 -6.68 -37.81 -9.90
C LEU A 31 -5.34 -37.37 -9.28
N LYS A 32 -5.02 -37.84 -8.07
CA LYS A 32 -3.75 -37.50 -7.42
C LYS A 32 -2.55 -38.20 -8.03
N LEU A 33 -2.72 -39.41 -8.59
CA LEU A 33 -1.63 -40.20 -9.14
C LEU A 33 -1.52 -40.08 -10.68
N GLU A 34 -2.57 -39.59 -11.33
CA GLU A 34 -2.62 -39.33 -12.76
C GLU A 34 -1.53 -38.33 -13.16
N GLY A 35 -0.61 -38.76 -14.02
CA GLY A 35 0.55 -37.96 -14.45
C GLY A 35 1.75 -37.98 -13.50
N LEU A 36 1.67 -38.59 -12.31
CA LEU A 36 2.82 -38.71 -11.40
C LEU A 36 3.68 -39.95 -11.64
N CYS A 37 3.11 -41.03 -12.18
CA CYS A 37 3.85 -42.27 -12.43
C CYS A 37 3.19 -43.14 -13.52
N GLU A 38 3.70 -43.07 -14.76
CA GLU A 38 3.13 -43.79 -15.91
C GLU A 38 3.35 -45.32 -15.86
N TYR A 39 4.26 -45.80 -15.01
CA TYR A 39 4.70 -47.21 -14.99
C TYR A 39 4.36 -47.95 -13.68
N SER A 40 3.51 -47.39 -12.83
CA SER A 40 3.11 -48.03 -11.57
C SER A 40 1.98 -49.04 -11.78
N THR A 41 2.12 -50.22 -11.17
CA THR A 41 1.08 -51.27 -11.10
C THR A 41 -0.21 -50.70 -10.52
N VAL A 42 -0.11 -49.86 -9.49
CA VAL A 42 -1.25 -49.15 -8.90
C VAL A 42 -1.91 -48.24 -9.93
N VAL A 43 -1.14 -47.43 -10.67
CA VAL A 43 -1.69 -46.49 -11.66
C VAL A 43 -2.34 -47.21 -12.84
N SER A 44 -1.76 -48.31 -13.31
CA SER A 44 -2.36 -49.16 -14.35
C SER A 44 -3.71 -49.74 -13.88
N ILE A 45 -3.75 -50.32 -12.67
CA ILE A 45 -4.98 -50.87 -12.11
C ILE A 45 -6.04 -49.77 -11.94
N LEU A 46 -5.66 -48.60 -11.40
CA LEU A 46 -6.56 -47.45 -11.19
C LEU A 46 -7.10 -46.87 -12.50
N SER A 47 -6.31 -46.93 -13.57
CA SER A 47 -6.71 -46.44 -14.90
C SER A 47 -7.83 -47.27 -15.51
N GLU A 48 -7.82 -48.59 -15.26
CA GLU A 48 -8.80 -49.56 -15.77
C GLU A 48 -10.09 -49.66 -14.91
N VAL A 49 -10.13 -49.02 -13.72
CA VAL A 49 -11.31 -49.09 -12.84
C VAL A 49 -12.47 -48.24 -13.37
N GLU A 50 -13.60 -48.90 -13.60
CA GLU A 50 -14.90 -48.25 -13.78
C GLU A 50 -15.55 -48.03 -12.42
N VAL A 51 -15.37 -46.83 -11.85
CA VAL A 51 -15.91 -46.43 -10.54
C VAL A 51 -17.43 -46.60 -10.44
N GLY A 52 -18.15 -46.55 -11.56
CA GLY A 52 -19.60 -46.77 -11.65
C GLY A 52 -20.07 -48.22 -11.53
N ARG A 53 -19.16 -49.20 -11.59
CA ARG A 53 -19.49 -50.63 -11.61
C ARG A 53 -18.88 -51.33 -10.40
N ALA A 54 -19.73 -51.78 -9.48
CA ALA A 54 -19.28 -52.43 -8.24
C ALA A 54 -18.37 -53.64 -8.47
N ALA A 55 -18.58 -54.42 -9.54
CA ALA A 55 -17.71 -55.53 -9.91
C ALA A 55 -16.31 -55.07 -10.35
N SER A 56 -16.22 -53.96 -11.09
CA SER A 56 -14.92 -53.38 -11.51
C SER A 56 -14.13 -52.89 -10.29
N VAL A 57 -14.78 -52.18 -9.37
CA VAL A 57 -14.18 -51.73 -8.11
C VAL A 57 -13.67 -52.91 -7.28
N ARG A 58 -14.47 -53.99 -7.16
CA ARG A 58 -14.05 -55.19 -6.43
C ARG A 58 -12.85 -55.87 -7.08
N ASN A 59 -12.84 -55.99 -8.40
CA ASN A 59 -11.71 -56.58 -9.14
C ASN A 59 -10.44 -55.75 -8.96
N ALA A 60 -10.56 -54.42 -9.02
CA ALA A 60 -9.46 -53.50 -8.76
C ALA A 60 -8.93 -53.62 -7.33
N GLN A 61 -9.81 -53.72 -6.33
CA GLN A 61 -9.42 -53.95 -4.94
C GLN A 61 -8.62 -55.25 -4.79
N MET A 62 -9.09 -56.34 -5.39
CA MET A 62 -8.38 -57.62 -5.34
C MET A 62 -7.03 -57.55 -6.08
N ALA A 63 -6.98 -56.89 -7.23
CA ALA A 63 -5.75 -56.68 -7.97
C ALA A 63 -4.73 -55.86 -7.15
N LEU A 64 -5.15 -54.78 -6.50
CA LEU A 64 -4.28 -53.98 -5.64
C LEU A 64 -3.73 -54.79 -4.46
N ILE A 65 -4.56 -55.60 -3.80
CA ILE A 65 -4.13 -56.46 -2.69
C ILE A 65 -3.10 -57.49 -3.16
N MET A 66 -3.29 -58.06 -4.35
CA MET A 66 -2.50 -59.17 -4.85
C MET A 66 -1.20 -58.75 -5.54
N SER A 67 -1.14 -57.55 -6.12
CA SER A 67 -0.05 -57.15 -7.03
C SER A 67 0.78 -55.97 -6.53
N VAL A 68 0.29 -55.19 -5.56
CA VAL A 68 0.99 -53.98 -5.11
C VAL A 68 1.94 -54.30 -3.98
N SER A 69 3.21 -53.98 -4.20
CA SER A 69 4.23 -54.14 -3.16
C SER A 69 4.09 -53.05 -2.08
N PRO A 70 4.37 -53.34 -0.79
CA PRO A 70 4.37 -52.33 0.28
C PRO A 70 5.26 -51.13 -0.02
N TRP A 71 6.38 -51.35 -0.73
CA TRP A 71 7.30 -50.30 -1.17
C TRP A 71 6.68 -49.39 -2.25
N GLU A 72 5.93 -49.93 -3.21
CA GLU A 72 5.23 -49.17 -4.24
C GLU A 72 4.15 -48.26 -3.62
N ALA A 73 3.36 -48.79 -2.68
CA ALA A 73 2.39 -48.00 -1.95
C ALA A 73 3.02 -46.86 -1.14
N LYS A 74 4.17 -47.11 -0.49
CA LYS A 74 4.93 -46.09 0.24
C LYS A 74 5.50 -45.02 -0.71
N HIS A 75 5.99 -45.43 -1.87
CA HIS A 75 6.55 -44.53 -2.88
C HIS A 75 5.48 -43.58 -3.45
N LEU A 76 4.32 -44.11 -3.85
CA LEU A 76 3.21 -43.30 -4.37
C LEU A 76 2.66 -42.33 -3.32
N LYS A 77 2.60 -42.76 -2.06
CA LYS A 77 2.23 -41.86 -0.95
C LYS A 77 3.20 -40.69 -0.82
N ALA A 78 4.50 -40.95 -0.87
CA ALA A 78 5.53 -39.91 -0.81
C ALA A 78 5.46 -38.96 -2.02
N LEU A 79 5.20 -39.48 -3.22
CA LEU A 79 4.99 -38.68 -4.43
C LEU A 79 3.77 -37.76 -4.31
N ALA A 80 2.64 -38.27 -3.80
CA ALA A 80 1.45 -37.47 -3.60
C ALA A 80 1.69 -36.34 -2.57
N GLU A 81 2.39 -36.63 -1.48
CA GLU A 81 2.79 -35.62 -0.47
C GLU A 81 3.75 -34.57 -1.07
N LEU A 82 4.69 -34.99 -1.91
CA LEU A 82 5.61 -34.09 -2.61
C LEU A 82 4.87 -33.19 -3.62
N HIS A 83 3.89 -33.74 -4.33
CA HIS A 83 3.06 -32.97 -5.25
C HIS A 83 2.22 -31.92 -4.48
N ASP A 84 1.55 -32.32 -3.40
CA ASP A 84 0.76 -31.41 -2.56
C ASP A 84 1.64 -30.28 -1.99
N THR A 85 2.86 -30.60 -1.52
CA THR A 85 3.81 -29.59 -1.06
C THR A 85 4.26 -28.66 -2.19
N THR A 86 4.55 -29.19 -3.38
CA THR A 86 4.91 -28.40 -4.56
C THR A 86 3.80 -27.43 -4.96
N VAL A 87 2.54 -27.89 -4.99
CA VAL A 87 1.38 -27.03 -5.28
C VAL A 87 1.22 -25.94 -4.22
N THR A 88 1.39 -26.27 -2.94
CA THR A 88 1.30 -25.26 -1.86
C THR A 88 2.44 -24.26 -1.91
N LEU A 89 3.66 -24.66 -2.26
CA LEU A 89 4.78 -23.76 -2.49
C LEU A 89 4.50 -22.83 -3.66
N GLY A 90 4.04 -23.33 -4.81
CA GLY A 90 3.70 -22.48 -5.95
C GLY A 90 2.62 -21.43 -5.64
N LYS A 91 1.64 -21.76 -4.77
CA LYS A 91 0.65 -20.79 -4.28
C LYS A 91 1.28 -19.72 -3.37
N ARG A 92 2.24 -20.11 -2.52
CA ARG A 92 2.98 -19.18 -1.66
C ARG A 92 3.86 -18.26 -2.48
N ASP A 93 4.59 -18.79 -3.46
CA ASP A 93 5.46 -18.01 -4.34
C ASP A 93 4.66 -16.96 -5.11
N ARG A 94 3.48 -17.33 -5.62
CA ARG A 94 2.57 -16.36 -6.26
C ARG A 94 2.15 -15.25 -5.31
N THR A 95 1.76 -15.61 -4.08
CA THR A 95 1.40 -14.64 -3.04
C THR A 95 2.58 -13.72 -2.68
N ILE A 96 3.80 -14.25 -2.61
CA ILE A 96 5.02 -13.47 -2.34
C ILE A 96 5.24 -12.49 -3.49
N PHE A 97 5.20 -12.94 -4.74
CA PHE A 97 5.37 -12.10 -5.91
C PHE A 97 4.36 -10.95 -5.97
N GLU A 98 3.09 -11.22 -5.63
CA GLU A 98 2.06 -10.18 -5.54
C GLU A 98 2.36 -9.15 -4.45
N LYS A 99 2.85 -9.59 -3.28
CA LYS A 99 3.26 -8.71 -2.19
C LYS A 99 4.49 -7.88 -2.55
N ASP A 100 5.49 -8.46 -3.18
CA ASP A 100 6.70 -7.75 -3.61
C ASP A 100 6.37 -6.66 -4.63
N ARG A 101 5.44 -6.95 -5.55
CA ARG A 101 4.93 -5.94 -6.49
C ARG A 101 4.21 -4.81 -5.76
N ALA A 102 3.37 -5.13 -4.77
CA ALA A 102 2.66 -4.13 -3.98
C ALA A 102 3.60 -3.27 -3.12
N ILE A 103 4.67 -3.86 -2.57
CA ILE A 103 5.72 -3.15 -1.85
C ILE A 103 6.45 -2.20 -2.80
N SER A 104 6.87 -2.69 -3.97
CA SER A 104 7.57 -1.88 -4.97
C SER A 104 6.75 -0.66 -5.42
N GLU A 105 5.43 -0.80 -5.57
CA GLU A 105 4.57 0.33 -5.91
C GLU A 105 4.47 1.34 -4.75
N LYS A 106 4.37 0.86 -3.51
CA LYS A 106 4.38 1.75 -2.33
C LYS A 106 5.68 2.52 -2.19
N ASP A 107 6.82 1.87 -2.42
CA ASP A 107 8.13 2.53 -2.40
C ASP A 107 8.20 3.64 -3.45
N ARG A 108 7.66 3.40 -4.65
CA ARG A 108 7.57 4.42 -5.71
C ARG A 108 6.74 5.64 -5.29
N ILE A 109 5.61 5.40 -4.61
CA ILE A 109 4.74 6.47 -4.10
C ILE A 109 5.47 7.27 -3.02
N ILE A 110 6.12 6.60 -2.06
CA ILE A 110 6.89 7.24 -0.99
C ILE A 110 8.00 8.13 -1.56
N ASP A 111 8.71 7.66 -2.59
CA ASP A 111 9.74 8.46 -3.26
C ASP A 111 9.18 9.72 -3.91
N GLU A 112 8.00 9.64 -4.52
CA GLU A 112 7.36 10.81 -5.15
C GLU A 112 6.83 11.81 -4.10
N GLU A 113 6.25 11.32 -3.01
CA GLU A 113 5.85 12.15 -1.88
C GLU A 113 7.07 12.86 -1.27
N ARG A 114 8.19 12.17 -1.12
CA ARG A 114 9.44 12.75 -0.62
C ARG A 114 9.97 13.87 -1.53
N ARG A 115 9.94 13.67 -2.85
CA ARG A 115 10.31 14.73 -3.82
C ARG A 115 9.38 15.93 -3.71
N THR A 116 8.08 15.69 -3.58
CA THR A 116 7.07 16.74 -3.44
C THR A 116 7.27 17.54 -2.15
N ALA A 117 7.48 16.85 -1.02
CA ALA A 117 7.79 17.48 0.26
C ALA A 117 9.04 18.36 0.17
N GLN A 118 10.12 17.88 -0.48
CA GLN A 118 11.34 18.67 -0.67
C GLN A 118 11.10 19.95 -1.49
N LYS A 119 10.29 19.87 -2.56
CA LYS A 119 9.93 21.05 -3.37
C LYS A 119 9.14 22.07 -2.54
N LEU A 120 8.19 21.61 -1.73
CA LEU A 120 7.42 22.48 -0.84
C LEU A 120 8.31 23.14 0.21
N THR A 121 9.23 22.39 0.83
CA THR A 121 10.21 22.95 1.78
C THR A 121 11.05 24.06 1.14
N ASN A 122 11.52 23.87 -0.09
CA ASN A 122 12.29 24.89 -0.80
C ASN A 122 11.44 26.14 -1.08
N THR A 123 10.20 25.95 -1.55
CA THR A 123 9.25 27.04 -1.80
C THR A 123 8.96 27.85 -0.54
N ILE A 124 8.81 27.19 0.61
CA ILE A 124 8.62 27.86 1.90
C ILE A 124 9.84 28.71 2.24
N LYS A 125 11.06 28.18 2.11
CA LYS A 125 12.29 28.95 2.39
C LYS A 125 12.43 30.19 1.50
N GLU A 126 12.06 30.10 0.23
CA GLU A 126 12.06 31.24 -0.70
C GLU A 126 11.04 32.30 -0.28
N LYS A 127 9.82 31.88 0.11
CA LYS A 127 8.80 32.79 0.63
C LYS A 127 9.23 33.45 1.94
N ASP A 128 9.81 32.70 2.87
CA ASP A 128 10.31 33.25 4.14
C ASP A 128 11.39 34.31 3.89
N SER A 129 12.31 34.06 2.96
CA SER A 129 13.34 35.03 2.57
C SER A 129 12.73 36.30 1.96
N THR A 130 11.68 36.14 1.15
CA THR A 130 10.94 37.26 0.55
C THR A 130 10.21 38.09 1.62
N ILE A 131 9.59 37.43 2.61
CA ILE A 131 8.93 38.08 3.74
C ILE A 131 9.95 38.89 4.55
N GLN A 132 11.10 38.31 4.90
CA GLN A 132 12.16 39.03 5.62
C GLN A 132 12.64 40.28 4.88
N HIS A 133 12.78 40.19 3.55
CA HIS A 133 13.13 41.35 2.73
C HIS A 133 12.05 42.44 2.79
N HIS A 134 10.77 42.07 2.68
CA HIS A 134 9.68 43.04 2.79
C HIS A 134 9.57 43.66 4.19
N GLU A 135 9.80 42.90 5.25
CA GLU A 135 9.83 43.41 6.62
C GLU A 135 10.94 44.45 6.82
N ALA A 136 12.13 44.20 6.26
CA ALA A 136 13.23 45.15 6.28
C ALA A 136 12.89 46.45 5.54
N ALA A 137 12.30 46.35 4.34
CA ALA A 137 11.87 47.51 3.57
C ALA A 137 10.78 48.32 4.30
N ILE A 138 9.80 47.65 4.92
CA ILE A 138 8.77 48.31 5.74
C ILE A 138 9.39 49.04 6.93
N ALA A 139 10.37 48.42 7.60
CA ALA A 139 11.07 49.05 8.71
C ALA A 139 11.85 50.31 8.28
N GLU A 140 12.47 50.28 7.10
CA GLU A 140 13.13 51.45 6.52
C GLU A 140 12.13 52.56 6.17
N HIS A 141 11.03 52.23 5.50
CA HIS A 141 9.97 53.20 5.21
C HIS A 141 9.42 53.85 6.47
N ARG A 142 9.19 53.07 7.55
CA ARG A 142 8.76 53.62 8.85
C ARG A 142 9.76 54.63 9.43
N LYS A 143 11.07 54.37 9.32
CA LYS A 143 12.12 55.32 9.75
C LYS A 143 12.05 56.60 8.93
N THR A 144 11.91 56.49 7.61
CA THR A 144 11.81 57.64 6.70
C THR A 144 10.57 58.47 6.97
N THR A 145 9.40 57.84 7.14
CA THR A 145 8.16 58.53 7.51
C THR A 145 8.32 59.29 8.82
N LYS A 146 8.91 58.67 9.85
CA LYS A 146 9.15 59.35 11.14
C LYS A 146 10.04 60.60 10.98
N LYS A 147 11.09 60.51 10.16
CA LYS A 147 11.96 61.68 9.86
C LYS A 147 11.16 62.80 9.18
N LEU A 148 10.38 62.46 8.15
CA LEU A 148 9.54 63.45 7.44
C LEU A 148 8.51 64.10 8.35
N THR A 149 7.86 63.33 9.24
CA THR A 149 6.93 63.86 10.24
C THR A 149 7.61 64.88 11.15
N ASN A 150 8.81 64.56 11.66
CA ASN A 150 9.58 65.48 12.50
C ASN A 150 9.96 66.76 11.74
N THR A 151 10.45 66.65 10.50
CA THR A 151 10.79 67.81 9.66
C THR A 151 9.57 68.69 9.38
N ASN A 152 8.39 68.09 9.15
CA ASN A 152 7.16 68.87 8.99
C ASN A 152 6.80 69.62 10.28
N PHE A 153 6.93 69.00 11.44
CA PHE A 153 6.70 69.67 12.73
C PHE A 153 7.63 70.87 12.94
N GLU A 154 8.92 70.74 12.60
CA GLU A 154 9.90 71.84 12.66
C GLU A 154 9.55 72.98 11.70
N LYS A 155 9.11 72.65 10.48
CA LYS A 155 8.65 73.64 9.50
C LYS A 155 7.39 74.36 9.98
N ASP A 156 6.42 73.65 10.54
CA ASP A 156 5.21 74.24 11.09
C ASP A 156 5.52 75.21 12.23
N ALA A 157 6.44 74.84 13.14
CA ALA A 157 6.91 75.73 14.20
C ALA A 157 7.57 77.00 13.64
N THR A 158 8.39 76.86 12.59
CA THR A 158 9.04 77.99 11.91
C THR A 158 8.02 78.91 11.23
N ILE A 159 7.01 78.34 10.56
CA ILE A 159 5.92 79.09 9.94
C ILE A 159 5.15 79.88 11.00
N MET A 160 4.85 79.29 12.16
CA MET A 160 4.17 79.97 13.25
C MET A 160 4.98 81.16 13.78
N LYS A 161 6.31 80.99 13.93
CA LYS A 161 7.21 82.08 14.30
C LYS A 161 7.21 83.22 13.27
N HIS A 162 7.33 82.89 11.99
CA HIS A 162 7.28 83.89 10.92
C HIS A 162 5.94 84.61 10.87
N LYS A 163 4.81 83.91 11.05
CA LYS A 163 3.48 84.54 11.15
C LYS A 163 3.39 85.54 12.30
N ALA A 164 3.96 85.21 13.46
CA ALA A 164 4.01 86.14 14.60
C ALA A 164 4.83 87.39 14.28
N THR A 165 6.03 87.22 13.71
CA THR A 165 6.89 88.36 13.31
C THR A 165 6.25 89.23 12.23
N ILE A 166 5.53 88.64 11.26
CA ILE A 166 4.78 89.41 10.26
C ILE A 166 3.71 90.26 10.94
N LYS A 167 2.92 89.67 11.84
CA LYS A 167 1.88 90.39 12.59
C LYS A 167 2.45 91.57 13.41
N GLU A 168 3.61 91.38 14.05
CA GLU A 168 4.30 92.45 14.78
C GLU A 168 4.75 93.59 13.84
N ARG A 169 5.31 93.25 12.67
CA ARG A 169 5.72 94.23 11.67
C ARG A 169 4.54 94.98 11.08
N ASP A 170 3.45 94.29 10.76
CA ASP A 170 2.22 94.91 10.25
C ASP A 170 1.66 95.92 11.25
N ALA A 171 1.65 95.58 12.55
CA ALA A 171 1.25 96.49 13.62
C ALA A 171 2.17 97.72 13.72
N ALA A 172 3.48 97.54 13.61
CA ALA A 172 4.44 98.64 13.64
C ALA A 172 4.30 99.58 12.43
N ILE A 173 4.07 99.02 11.23
CA ILE A 173 3.82 99.80 10.01
C ILE A 173 2.56 100.64 10.17
N HIS A 174 1.46 100.05 10.67
CA HIS A 174 0.24 100.79 10.94
C HIS A 174 0.46 101.95 11.91
N SER A 175 1.19 101.73 13.01
CA SER A 175 1.51 102.81 13.95
C SER A 175 2.30 103.96 13.31
N LEU A 176 3.29 103.66 12.47
CA LEU A 176 4.07 104.69 11.76
C LEU A 176 3.25 105.44 10.71
N GLN A 177 2.31 104.76 10.05
CA GLN A 177 1.37 105.40 9.12
C GLN A 177 0.44 106.37 9.85
N ASP A 178 -0.07 105.98 11.03
CA ASP A 178 -0.91 106.84 11.86
C ASP A 178 -0.15 108.06 12.42
N GLU A 179 1.14 107.92 12.74
CA GLU A 179 2.01 109.04 13.15
C GLU A 179 2.28 110.01 12.00
N ASN A 180 2.63 109.53 10.81
CA ASN A 180 2.90 110.39 9.65
C ASN A 180 1.65 111.11 9.12
N ALA A 181 0.45 110.67 9.48
CA ALA A 181 -0.82 111.30 9.10
C ALA A 181 -1.28 112.41 10.05
N ARG A 182 -0.58 112.65 11.17
CA ARG A 182 -0.86 113.70 12.16
C ARG A 182 0.03 114.93 11.95
#